data_AF-A0A5C9BY83-F1
#
_entry.id   AF-A0A5C9BY83-F1
#
_cell.length_a   1.000
_cell.length_b   1.000
_cell.length_c   1.000
_cell.angle_alpha   90.00
_cell.angle_beta   90.00
_cell.angle_gamma   90.00
#
_symmetry.space_group_name_H-M   'P 1'
#
loop_
_entity.id
_entity.type
_entity.pdbx_description
1 polymer ?
#
loop_
_entity_poly.entity_id
_entity_poly.type
_entity_poly.pdbx_seq_one_letter_code
_entity_poly.pdbx_strand_id
1 'polypeptide(L)' 'MKPPTEITMVLLIQFKGYTDEHIQYLELADGSHDVATWAKAFPAFLKWGWGVQDSSL' A
#
# COMPACT_ATOMS: atom_id res chain seq x y z
N MET A 1 11.32 11.29 18.58
CA MET A 1 10.19 10.42 18.18
C MET A 1 10.73 9.40 17.20
N LYS A 2 10.56 8.10 17.46
CA LYS A 2 10.93 7.06 16.49
C LYS A 2 9.76 6.92 15.50
N PRO A 3 9.98 6.95 14.18
CA PRO A 3 8.88 6.75 13.23
C PRO A 3 8.26 5.36 13.43
N PRO A 4 6.95 5.19 13.14
CA PRO A 4 6.32 3.88 13.10
C PRO A 4 7.13 2.93 12.21
N THR A 5 7.32 1.69 12.66
CA THR A 5 8.12 0.68 11.95
C THR A 5 7.62 0.43 10.52
N GLU A 6 6.33 0.58 10.26
CA GLU A 6 5.73 0.45 8.92
C GLU A 6 6.28 1.52 7.96
N ILE A 7 6.40 2.77 8.43
CA ILE A 7 7.00 3.88 7.67
C ILE A 7 8.49 3.61 7.43
N THR A 8 9.17 2.96 8.37
CA THR A 8 10.59 2.61 8.18
C THR A 8 10.79 1.58 7.08
N MET A 9 9.82 0.67 6.86
CA MET A 9 9.92 -0.34 5.82
C MET A 9 9.84 0.28 4.43
N VAL A 10 8.85 1.16 4.19
CA VAL A 10 8.68 1.88 2.90
C VAL A 10 9.91 2.72 2.58
N LEU A 11 10.45 3.45 3.56
CA LEU A 11 11.66 4.25 3.38
C LEU A 11 12.89 3.38 3.06
N LEU A 12 13.03 2.21 3.70
CA LEU A 12 14.14 1.29 3.48
C LEU A 12 14.14 0.75 2.05
N ILE A 13 12.97 0.37 1.53
CA ILE A 13 12.87 -0.13 0.16
C ILE A 13 13.02 1.00 -0.87
N GLN A 14 12.53 2.21 -0.60
CA GLN A 14 12.84 3.37 -1.44
C GLN A 14 14.34 3.65 -1.52
N PHE A 15 15.07 3.54 -0.39
CA PHE A 15 16.53 3.66 -0.37
C PHE A 15 17.23 2.58 -1.23
N LYS A 16 16.62 1.40 -1.39
CA LYS A 16 17.12 0.34 -2.28
C LYS A 16 16.82 0.59 -3.77
N GLY A 17 16.19 1.73 -4.11
CA GLY A 17 15.92 2.14 -5.49
C GLY A 17 14.51 1.79 -5.99
N TYR A 18 13.62 1.31 -5.13
CA TYR A 18 12.21 1.13 -5.49
C TYR A 18 11.49 2.49 -5.46
N THR A 19 10.55 2.69 -6.39
CA THR A 19 9.78 3.93 -6.53
C THR A 19 8.32 3.72 -6.13
N ASP A 20 7.53 4.79 -6.14
CA ASP A 20 6.10 4.76 -5.82
C ASP A 20 5.26 3.96 -6.83
N GLU A 21 5.84 3.63 -7.99
CA GLU A 21 5.27 2.67 -8.96
C GLU A 21 5.39 1.24 -8.45
N HIS A 22 6.45 0.94 -7.71
CA HIS A 22 6.76 -0.40 -7.21
C HIS A 22 6.11 -0.69 -5.86
N ILE A 23 5.70 0.34 -5.11
CA ILE A 23 5.23 0.24 -3.73
C ILE A 23 4.11 1.24 -3.46
N GLN A 24 3.02 0.78 -2.85
CA GLN A 24 1.97 1.61 -2.27
C GLN A 24 1.74 1.23 -0.81
N TYR A 25 1.52 2.23 0.06
CA TYR A 25 1.14 2.03 1.46
C TYR A 25 -0.34 2.35 1.67
N LEU A 26 -1.06 1.45 2.31
CA LEU A 26 -2.45 1.63 2.70
C LEU A 26 -2.62 1.24 4.17
N GLU A 27 -2.96 2.22 5.00
CA GLU A 27 -3.30 1.99 6.41
C GLU A 27 -4.80 1.81 6.57
N LEU A 28 -5.19 0.75 7.27
CA LEU A 28 -6.55 0.57 7.76
C LEU A 28 -6.55 0.86 9.27
N ALA A 29 -6.88 2.09 9.64
CA ALA A 29 -6.80 2.57 11.03
C ALA A 29 -7.68 1.76 12.01
N ASP A 30 -8.75 1.14 11.51
CA ASP A 30 -9.67 0.24 12.24
C ASP A 30 -9.40 -1.24 11.95
N GLY A 31 -8.27 -1.56 11.31
CA GLY A 31 -7.95 -2.88 10.83
C GLY A 31 -7.47 -3.85 11.91
N SER A 32 -7.81 -5.12 11.75
CA SER A 32 -7.28 -6.24 12.54
C SER A 32 -6.62 -7.27 11.63
N HIS A 33 -5.82 -8.19 12.21
CA HIS A 33 -5.20 -9.30 11.47
C HIS A 33 -6.22 -10.41 11.17
N ASP A 34 -7.27 -10.07 10.42
CA ASP A 34 -8.36 -10.96 10.05
C ASP A 34 -8.77 -10.81 8.57
N VAL A 35 -9.49 -11.82 8.08
CA VAL A 35 -9.93 -11.90 6.69
C VAL A 35 -10.88 -10.77 6.31
N ALA A 36 -11.74 -10.34 7.24
CA ALA A 36 -12.72 -9.28 6.99
C ALA A 36 -12.02 -7.94 6.72
N THR A 37 -10.97 -7.63 7.48
CA THR A 37 -10.14 -6.44 7.30
C THR A 37 -9.36 -6.53 5.99
N TRP A 38 -8.74 -7.67 5.68
CA TRP A 38 -8.00 -7.83 4.43
C TRP A 38 -8.90 -7.68 3.20
N ALA A 39 -10.14 -8.16 3.28
CA ALA A 39 -11.13 -7.98 2.21
C ALA A 39 -11.42 -6.49 1.92
N LYS A 40 -11.29 -5.59 2.91
CA LYS A 40 -11.41 -4.14 2.70
C LYS A 40 -10.22 -3.58 1.89
N ALA A 41 -9.00 -4.07 2.11
CA ALA A 41 -7.80 -3.64 1.39
C ALA A 41 -7.69 -4.25 -0.02
N PHE A 42 -8.29 -5.41 -0.24
CA PHE A 42 -8.11 -6.20 -1.47
C PHE A 42 -8.49 -5.45 -2.76
N PRO A 43 -9.58 -4.68 -2.85
CA PRO A 43 -9.90 -3.90 -4.04
C PRO A 43 -8.83 -2.84 -4.36
N ALA A 44 -8.27 -2.18 -3.35
CA ALA A 44 -7.21 -1.18 -3.54
C ALA A 44 -5.93 -1.84 -4.07
N PHE A 45 -5.57 -3.02 -3.53
CA PHE A 45 -4.47 -3.82 -4.03
C PHE A 45 -4.66 -4.22 -5.51
N LEU A 46 -5.84 -4.71 -5.89
CA LEU A 46 -6.12 -5.09 -7.28
C LEU A 46 -6.07 -3.89 -8.22
N LYS A 47 -6.61 -2.74 -7.79
CA LYS A 47 -6.54 -1.49 -8.58
C LYS A 47 -5.11 -1.03 -8.77
N TRP A 48 -4.25 -1.15 -7.77
CA TRP A 48 -2.84 -0.80 -7.89
C TRP A 48 -2.08 -1.74 -8.84
N GLY A 49 -2.24 -3.06 -8.69
CA GLY A 49 -1.47 -4.02 -9.49
C GLY A 49 -1.95 -4.21 -10.93
N TRP A 50 -3.25 -4.02 -11.21
CA TRP A 50 -3.87 -4.36 -12.50
C TRP A 50 -4.97 -3.39 -12.94
N GLY A 51 -5.22 -2.31 -12.20
CA GLY A 51 -6.24 -1.34 -12.58
C GLY A 51 -5.85 -0.63 -13.87
N VAL A 52 -6.71 -0.69 -14.88
CA VAL A 52 -6.55 0.12 -16.08
C VAL A 52 -6.84 1.57 -15.68
N GLN A 53 -5.86 2.46 -15.82
CA GLN A 53 -6.15 3.90 -15.78
C GLN A 53 -6.98 4.19 -17.02
N ASP A 54 -8.27 4.46 -16.84
CA ASP A 54 -9.09 4.96 -17.93
C ASP A 54 -8.54 6.33 -18.32
N SER A 55 -7.77 6.38 -19.40
CA SER A 55 -7.15 7.59 -19.94
C SER A 55 -8.13 8.42 -20.77
N SER A 56 -9.43 8.21 -20.58
CA SER A 56 -10.52 8.83 -21.34
C SER A 56 -11.21 9.92 -20.52
N LEU A 57 -10.47 10.91 -20.04
CA LEU A 57 -10.98 12.21 -19.56
C LEU A 57 -10.04 13.34 -19.99
#